data_AF-A0A7S2CK25-F1
#
_entry.id   AF-A0A7S2CK25-F1
#
_cell.length_a   1.000
_cell.length_b   1.000
_cell.length_c   1.000
_cell.angle_alpha   90.00
_cell.angle_beta   90.00
_cell.angle_gamma   90.00
#
_symmetry.space_group_name_H-M   'P 1'
#
loop_
_entity.id
_entity.type
_entity.pdbx_description
1 polymer ?
#
loop_
_entity_poly.entity_id
_entity_poly.type
_entity_poly.pdbx_seq_one_letter_code
_entity_poly.pdbx_strand_id
1 'polypeptide(L)'
;VVGAGPAGLFAALELAEAGVPVTIVERGQPVGLRGRNIGALMRRRVLDKDSNLCYGEGGAGTWSDGKLTTRIGRNSADVRHVLSTLVKFGAPERIMVDGKPHLGTDRMIQILKNMRIGLIEKGVHFLFGTRLEGLVIGGN
;
A
#
# COMPACT_ATOMS: atom_id res chain seq x y z
N VAL A 1 -12.08 -1.72 4.73
CA VAL A 1 -10.80 -2.43 4.48
C VAL A 1 -9.86 -2.18 5.65
N VAL A 2 -9.20 -3.21 6.17
CA VAL A 2 -8.28 -3.09 7.32
C VAL A 2 -6.85 -3.35 6.84
N GLY A 3 -5.98 -2.36 7.01
CA GLY A 3 -4.62 -2.30 6.51
C GLY A 3 -4.52 -1.54 5.18
N ALA A 4 -3.52 -0.66 5.08
CA ALA A 4 -3.16 0.08 3.87
C ALA A 4 -1.88 -0.49 3.20
N GLY A 5 -1.67 -1.81 3.32
CA GLY A 5 -0.65 -2.53 2.55
C GLY A 5 -1.10 -2.79 1.09
N PRO A 6 -0.29 -3.48 0.27
CA PRO A 6 -0.62 -3.72 -1.14
C PRO A 6 -1.99 -4.38 -1.32
N ALA A 7 -2.29 -5.43 -0.56
CA ALA A 7 -3.58 -6.12 -0.63
C ALA A 7 -4.76 -5.19 -0.27
N GLY A 8 -4.63 -4.38 0.79
CA GLY A 8 -5.69 -3.46 1.21
C GLY A 8 -5.91 -2.31 0.22
N LEU A 9 -4.82 -1.76 -0.34
CA LEU A 9 -4.90 -0.70 -1.33
C LEU A 9 -5.56 -1.18 -2.63
N PHE A 10 -5.19 -2.37 -3.13
CA PHE A 10 -5.85 -2.95 -4.30
C PHE A 10 -7.30 -3.32 -4.00
N ALA A 11 -7.61 -3.93 -2.85
CA ALA A 11 -8.99 -4.23 -2.47
C ALA A 11 -9.87 -2.96 -2.42
N ALA A 12 -9.34 -1.86 -1.86
CA ALA A 12 -10.04 -0.59 -1.83
C ALA A 12 -10.24 0.02 -3.23
N LEU A 13 -9.25 -0.14 -4.12
CA LEU A 13 -9.35 0.32 -5.51
C LEU A 13 -10.47 -0.41 -6.25
N GLU A 14 -10.48 -1.75 -6.21
CA GLU A 14 -11.51 -2.56 -6.88
C GLU A 14 -12.92 -2.23 -6.33
N LEU A 15 -13.06 -2.13 -5.00
CA LEU A 15 -14.33 -1.78 -4.37
C LEU A 15 -14.81 -0.38 -4.77
N ALA A 16 -13.90 0.60 -4.79
CA ALA A 16 -14.24 1.97 -5.20
C ALA A 16 -14.60 2.05 -6.69
N GLU A 17 -13.93 1.29 -7.56
CA GLU A 17 -14.27 1.20 -8.99
C GLU A 17 -15.62 0.50 -9.22
N ALA A 18 -16.02 -0.39 -8.33
CA ALA A 18 -17.37 -0.97 -8.30
C ALA A 18 -18.44 -0.05 -7.66
N GLY A 19 -18.08 1.16 -7.25
CA GLY A 19 -19.01 2.12 -6.64
C GLY A 19 -19.38 1.83 -5.18
N VAL A 20 -18.64 0.95 -4.51
CA VAL A 20 -18.84 0.64 -3.09
C VAL A 20 -18.16 1.70 -2.23
N PRO A 21 -18.84 2.31 -1.24
CA PRO A 21 -18.19 3.19 -0.29
C PRO A 21 -17.13 2.45 0.53
N VAL A 22 -15.90 2.96 0.54
CA VAL A 22 -14.77 2.31 1.24
C VAL A 22 -14.18 3.23 2.31
N THR A 23 -13.96 2.67 3.48
CA THR A 23 -13.04 3.23 4.48
C THR A 23 -11.87 2.26 4.69
N ILE A 24 -10.64 2.77 4.61
CA ILE A 24 -9.41 2.07 4.96
C ILE A 24 -8.99 2.47 6.37
N VAL A 25 -8.77 1.48 7.23
CA VAL A 25 -8.25 1.64 8.59
C VAL A 25 -6.82 1.14 8.64
N GLU A 26 -5.86 1.99 9.00
CA GLU A 26 -4.44 1.63 9.09
C GLU A 26 -3.85 2.07 10.42
N ARG A 27 -3.21 1.12 11.13
CA ARG A 27 -2.62 1.39 12.45
C ARG A 27 -1.46 2.38 12.36
N GLY A 28 -0.68 2.32 11.29
CA GLY A 28 0.45 3.21 11.10
C GLY A 28 0.09 4.50 10.40
N GLN A 29 1.14 5.25 10.07
CA GLN A 29 1.02 6.60 9.54
C GLN A 29 1.09 6.64 8.01
N PRO A 30 0.64 7.75 7.38
CA PRO A 30 0.92 8.03 5.97
C PRO A 30 2.41 8.00 5.70
N VAL A 31 2.81 7.59 4.50
CA VAL A 31 4.19 7.27 4.11
C VAL A 31 5.16 8.42 4.38
N GLY A 32 4.70 9.67 4.27
CA GLY A 32 5.51 10.85 4.58
C GLY A 32 5.86 10.97 6.07
N LEU A 33 4.89 10.80 6.97
CA LEU A 33 5.14 10.82 8.42
C LEU A 33 5.85 9.53 8.87
N ARG A 34 5.44 8.38 8.32
CA ARG A 34 6.10 7.08 8.55
C ARG A 34 7.59 7.12 8.20
N GLY A 35 7.98 7.81 7.13
CA GLY A 35 9.39 8.01 6.78
C GLY A 35 10.19 8.75 7.84
N ARG A 36 9.59 9.70 8.56
CA ARG A 36 10.25 10.36 9.71
C ARG A 36 10.45 9.38 10.87
N ASN A 37 9.45 8.56 11.16
CA ASN A 37 9.51 7.55 12.22
C ASN A 37 10.60 6.50 11.93
N ILE A 38 10.70 6.06 10.67
CA ILE A 38 11.78 5.15 10.23
C ILE A 38 13.15 5.84 10.31
N GLY A 39 13.24 7.12 9.94
CA GLY A 39 14.47 7.89 10.11
C GLY A 39 14.91 8.00 11.58
N ALA A 40 13.96 8.17 12.51
CA ALA A 40 14.22 8.19 13.94
C ALA A 40 14.68 6.82 14.45
N LEU A 41 14.05 5.73 13.98
CA LEU A 41 14.48 4.36 14.30
C LEU A 41 15.91 4.10 13.85
N MET A 42 16.24 4.45 12.61
CA MET A 42 17.57 4.17 12.03
C MET A 42 18.68 4.99 12.68
N ARG A 43 18.44 6.29 12.91
CA ARG A 43 19.49 7.21 13.41
C ARG A 43 19.57 7.29 14.93
N ARG A 44 18.43 7.17 15.62
CA ARG A 44 18.32 7.44 17.06
C ARG A 44 17.87 6.22 17.86
N ARG A 45 17.62 5.08 17.20
CA ARG A 45 17.11 3.84 17.83
C ARG A 45 15.77 4.04 18.54
N VAL A 46 14.99 5.02 18.11
CA VAL A 46 13.65 5.29 18.64
C VAL A 46 12.62 4.57 17.78
N LEU A 47 12.00 3.53 18.34
CA LEU A 47 10.95 2.76 17.68
C LEU A 47 9.57 3.30 18.03
N ASP A 48 8.81 3.69 17.02
CA ASP A 48 7.35 3.83 17.11
C ASP A 48 6.70 2.46 16.85
N LYS A 49 5.94 1.96 17.83
CA LYS A 49 5.34 0.61 17.80
C LYS A 49 4.23 0.48 16.76
N ASP A 50 3.58 1.58 16.39
CA ASP A 50 2.47 1.60 15.42
C ASP A 50 2.90 2.14 14.05
N SER A 51 4.04 2.84 13.95
CA SER A 51 4.57 3.35 12.69
C SER A 51 6.06 3.02 12.48
N ASN A 52 6.32 1.92 11.77
CA ASN A 52 7.67 1.37 11.59
C ASN A 52 7.82 0.67 10.23
N LEU A 53 8.87 -0.13 10.05
CA LEU A 53 9.13 -0.87 8.81
C LEU A 53 7.98 -1.80 8.39
N CYS A 54 7.16 -2.28 9.33
CA CYS A 54 6.05 -3.17 9.06
C CYS A 54 4.71 -2.43 8.90
N TYR A 55 4.49 -1.35 9.67
CA TYR A 55 3.17 -0.74 9.84
C TYR A 55 3.05 0.69 9.30
N GLY A 56 1.93 0.96 8.62
CA GLY A 56 1.57 2.21 7.96
C GLY A 56 1.40 2.08 6.45
N GLU A 57 1.28 3.21 5.76
CA GLU A 57 0.94 3.24 4.32
C GLU A 57 1.93 2.42 3.46
N GLY A 58 1.39 1.50 2.66
CA GLY A 58 2.10 0.52 1.84
C GLY A 58 2.60 -0.72 2.59
N GLY A 59 2.36 -0.82 3.90
CA GLY A 59 2.70 -1.98 4.73
C GLY A 59 4.19 -2.31 4.71
N ALA A 60 4.53 -3.60 4.82
CA ALA A 60 5.91 -4.07 4.83
C ALA A 60 6.65 -3.89 3.49
N GLY A 61 5.92 -3.67 2.39
CA GLY A 61 6.51 -3.53 1.06
C GLY A 61 7.20 -2.18 0.82
N THR A 62 6.89 -1.15 1.61
CA THR A 62 7.30 0.23 1.32
C THR A 62 8.82 0.45 1.40
N TRP A 63 9.46 0.00 2.47
CA TRP A 63 10.93 0.11 2.67
C TRP A 63 11.63 -1.21 2.28
N SER A 64 11.33 -1.70 1.08
CA SER A 64 11.96 -2.89 0.49
C SER A 64 12.63 -2.55 -0.85
N ASP A 65 13.30 -3.53 -1.46
CA ASP A 65 13.81 -3.42 -2.83
C ASP A 65 12.68 -3.30 -3.88
N GLY A 66 11.44 -3.58 -3.48
CA GLY A 66 10.26 -3.52 -4.33
C GLY A 66 10.29 -4.53 -5.47
N LYS A 67 10.90 -5.71 -5.27
CA LYS A 67 10.84 -6.83 -6.22
C LYS A 67 9.39 -7.27 -6.43
N LEU A 68 8.99 -7.37 -7.69
CA LEU A 68 7.67 -7.86 -8.06
C LEU A 68 7.80 -9.29 -8.58
N THR A 69 7.44 -10.25 -7.74
CA THR A 69 7.47 -11.69 -8.04
C THR A 69 6.07 -12.25 -8.09
N THR A 70 5.83 -13.23 -8.96
CA THR A 70 4.55 -13.94 -9.05
C THR A 70 4.77 -15.45 -9.06
N ARG A 71 3.82 -16.21 -8.50
CA ARG A 71 3.77 -17.68 -8.56
C ARG A 71 2.85 -18.18 -9.68
N ILE A 72 2.11 -17.27 -10.32
CA ILE A 72 1.29 -17.54 -11.50
C ILE A 72 1.97 -16.97 -12.74
N GLY A 73 1.44 -17.27 -13.93
CA GLY A 73 2.01 -16.78 -15.18
C GLY A 73 2.08 -15.26 -15.23
N ARG A 74 3.25 -14.71 -15.57
CA ARG A 74 3.47 -13.25 -15.68
C ARG A 74 2.51 -12.57 -16.67
N ASN A 75 2.08 -13.32 -17.68
CA ASN A 75 1.16 -12.85 -18.70
C ASN A 75 -0.31 -13.08 -18.34
N SER A 76 -0.62 -13.58 -17.13
CA SER A 76 -2.01 -13.69 -16.70
C SER A 76 -2.64 -12.30 -16.60
N ALA A 77 -3.96 -12.23 -16.82
CA ALA A 77 -4.72 -10.99 -16.74
C ALA A 77 -4.52 -10.32 -15.37
N ASP A 78 -4.56 -11.09 -14.28
CA ASP A 78 -4.42 -10.58 -12.91
C ASP A 78 -3.05 -9.93 -12.66
N VAL A 79 -1.96 -10.58 -13.11
CA VAL A 79 -0.61 -10.02 -12.95
C VAL A 79 -0.46 -8.75 -13.80
N ARG A 80 -0.96 -8.77 -15.04
CA ARG A 80 -0.91 -7.61 -15.92
C ARG A 80 -1.71 -6.43 -15.37
N HIS A 81 -2.86 -6.70 -14.74
CA HIS A 81 -3.69 -5.69 -14.07
C HIS A 81 -2.97 -5.03 -12.89
N VAL A 82 -2.29 -5.82 -12.05
CA VAL A 82 -1.48 -5.28 -10.95
C VAL A 82 -0.34 -4.41 -11.49
N LEU A 83 0.39 -4.90 -12.50
CA LEU A 83 1.51 -4.16 -13.07
C LEU A 83 1.06 -2.86 -13.75
N SER A 84 0.00 -2.89 -14.55
CA SER A 84 -0.52 -1.71 -15.23
C SER A 84 -1.07 -0.67 -14.23
N THR A 85 -1.71 -1.14 -13.16
CA THR A 85 -2.18 -0.28 -12.06
C THR A 85 -1.00 0.41 -11.36
N LEU A 86 0.09 -0.32 -11.09
CA LEU A 86 1.30 0.30 -10.53
C LEU A 86 1.87 1.35 -11.48
N VAL A 87 1.90 1.08 -12.79
CA VAL A 87 2.35 2.07 -13.80
C VAL A 87 1.44 3.30 -13.82
N LYS A 88 0.12 3.12 -13.76
CA LYS A 88 -0.87 4.22 -13.67
C LYS A 88 -0.58 5.16 -12.50
N PHE A 89 -0.07 4.65 -11.39
CA PHE A 89 0.28 5.44 -10.21
C PHE A 89 1.76 5.87 -10.16
N GLY A 90 2.53 5.70 -11.24
CA GLY A 90 3.89 6.25 -11.38
C GLY A 90 5.02 5.23 -11.29
N ALA A 91 4.72 3.94 -11.39
CA ALA A 91 5.74 2.94 -11.68
C ALA A 91 6.26 3.08 -13.12
N PRO A 92 7.50 2.69 -13.42
CA PRO A 92 8.06 2.88 -14.74
C PRO A 92 7.52 1.81 -15.70
N GLU A 93 7.16 2.19 -16.93
CA GLU A 93 6.53 1.28 -17.91
C GLU A 93 7.32 0.00 -18.17
N ARG A 94 8.65 0.04 -18.05
CA ARG A 94 9.52 -1.14 -18.19
C ARG A 94 9.11 -2.31 -17.29
N ILE A 95 8.45 -2.08 -16.16
CA ILE A 95 8.01 -3.19 -15.28
C ILE A 95 6.99 -4.12 -15.95
N MET A 96 6.37 -3.69 -17.06
CA MET A 96 5.47 -4.52 -17.87
C MET A 96 6.24 -5.60 -18.65
N VAL A 97 7.49 -5.34 -19.03
CA VAL A 97 8.29 -6.23 -19.90
C VAL A 97 9.46 -6.89 -19.16
N ASP A 98 10.00 -6.25 -18.12
CA ASP A 98 11.16 -6.75 -17.37
C ASP A 98 10.89 -8.15 -16.77
N GLY A 99 11.83 -9.09 -16.93
CA GLY A 99 11.68 -10.45 -16.38
C GLY A 99 11.70 -10.51 -14.85
N LYS A 100 12.43 -9.59 -14.20
CA LYS A 100 12.54 -9.46 -12.74
C LYS A 100 12.45 -7.99 -12.32
N PRO A 101 11.25 -7.38 -12.42
CA PRO A 101 11.10 -5.95 -12.17
C PRO A 101 11.27 -5.62 -10.69
N HIS A 102 11.85 -4.45 -10.44
CA HIS A 102 12.01 -3.88 -9.11
C HIS A 102 11.68 -2.39 -9.14
N LEU A 103 11.00 -1.90 -8.10
CA LEU A 103 10.56 -0.50 -8.02
C LEU A 103 11.55 0.39 -7.28
N GLY A 104 12.21 -0.14 -6.23
CA GLY A 104 12.99 0.63 -5.29
C GLY A 104 12.14 1.48 -4.32
N THR A 105 12.69 1.79 -3.16
CA THR A 105 11.98 2.46 -2.06
C THR A 105 11.47 3.86 -2.42
N ASP A 106 12.29 4.72 -3.01
CA ASP A 106 11.89 6.12 -3.29
C ASP A 106 10.70 6.19 -4.26
N ARG A 107 10.71 5.32 -5.27
CA ARG A 107 9.61 5.23 -6.22
C ARG A 107 8.36 4.63 -5.58
N MET A 108 8.52 3.61 -4.73
CA MET A 108 7.41 3.03 -3.98
C MET A 108 6.69 4.09 -3.14
N ILE A 109 7.43 4.97 -2.46
CA ILE A 109 6.85 6.07 -1.68
C ILE A 109 5.97 6.98 -2.55
N GLN A 110 6.40 7.31 -3.77
CA GLN A 110 5.62 8.14 -4.68
C GLN A 110 4.39 7.40 -5.23
N ILE A 111 4.55 6.15 -5.63
CA ILE A 111 3.44 5.30 -6.10
C ILE A 111 2.33 5.23 -5.04
N LEU A 112 2.70 4.99 -3.77
CA LEU A 112 1.74 4.92 -2.67
C LEU A 112 1.01 6.24 -2.45
N LYS A 113 1.72 7.37 -2.49
CA LYS A 113 1.09 8.70 -2.38
C LYS A 113 0.08 8.93 -3.50
N ASN A 114 0.46 8.62 -4.74
CA ASN A 114 -0.40 8.79 -5.91
C ASN A 114 -1.63 7.88 -5.82
N MET A 115 -1.44 6.64 -5.39
CA MET A 115 -2.53 5.69 -5.19
C MET A 115 -3.50 6.16 -4.11
N ARG A 116 -3.00 6.68 -2.98
CA ARG A 116 -3.84 7.28 -1.94
C ARG A 116 -4.63 8.49 -2.45
N ILE A 117 -3.99 9.38 -3.21
CA ILE A 117 -4.69 10.54 -3.81
C ILE A 117 -5.81 10.06 -4.73
N GLY A 118 -5.52 9.14 -5.66
CA GLY A 118 -6.54 8.62 -6.58
C GLY A 118 -7.67 7.86 -5.88
N LEU A 119 -7.40 7.18 -4.78
CA LEU A 119 -8.43 6.55 -3.94
C LEU A 119 -9.30 7.61 -3.23
N ILE A 120 -8.71 8.66 -2.68
CA ILE A 120 -9.46 9.77 -2.05
C ILE A 120 -10.35 10.48 -3.08
N GLU A 121 -9.85 10.71 -4.29
CA GLU A 121 -10.65 11.30 -5.39
C GLU A 121 -11.84 10.42 -5.79
N LYS A 122 -11.73 9.10 -5.59
CA LYS A 122 -12.82 8.13 -5.76
C LYS A 122 -13.74 8.00 -4.54
N GLY A 123 -13.59 8.86 -3.53
CA GLY A 123 -14.42 8.84 -2.32
C GLY A 123 -13.98 7.84 -1.25
N VAL A 124 -12.78 7.27 -1.35
CA VAL A 124 -12.26 6.37 -0.30
C VAL A 124 -11.73 7.19 0.88
N HIS A 125 -12.20 6.85 2.08
CA HIS A 125 -11.75 7.48 3.32
C HIS A 125 -10.57 6.71 3.92
N PHE A 126 -9.59 7.43 4.46
CA PHE A 126 -8.42 6.84 5.14
C PHE A 126 -8.40 7.26 6.62
N LEU A 127 -8.30 6.28 7.50
CA LEU A 127 -8.10 6.44 8.93
C LEU A 127 -6.72 5.89 9.31
N PHE A 128 -5.71 6.75 9.24
CA PHE A 128 -4.35 6.44 9.70
C PHE A 128 -4.21 6.66 11.21
N GLY A 129 -3.25 5.96 11.83
CA GLY A 129 -3.09 5.97 13.27
C GLY A 129 -4.21 5.24 14.01
N THR A 130 -4.98 4.41 13.29
CA THR A 130 -6.17 3.74 13.82
C THR A 130 -5.96 2.23 13.75
N ARG A 131 -5.80 1.60 14.92
CA ARG A 131 -5.65 0.14 15.02
C ARG A 131 -7.02 -0.50 15.26
N LEU A 132 -7.37 -1.47 14.42
CA LEU A 132 -8.47 -2.38 14.72
C LEU A 132 -8.06 -3.31 15.85
N GLU A 133 -8.87 -3.40 16.91
CA GLU A 133 -8.58 -4.26 18.07
C GLU A 133 -9.54 -5.44 18.21
N GLY A 134 -10.70 -5.39 17.56
CA GLY A 134 -11.68 -6.46 17.62
C GLY A 134 -12.75 -6.32 16.55
N LEU A 135 -13.48 -7.40 16.34
CA LEU A 135 -14.67 -7.43 15.50
C LEU A 135 -15.88 -7.70 16.38
N VAL A 136 -16.93 -6.89 16.20
CA VAL A 136 -18.23 -7.22 16.76
C VAL A 136 -18.87 -8.24 15.83
N ILE A 137 -18.86 -9.50 16.25
CA ILE A 137 -19.55 -10.58 15.54
C ILE A 137 -20.94 -10.67 16.17
N GLY A 138 -21.99 -10.40 15.39
CA GLY A 138 -23.35 -10.62 15.85
C GLY A 138 -23.57 -12.11 16.12
N GLY A 139 -23.99 -12.45 17.34
CA GLY A 139 -24.61 -13.75 17.64
C GLY A 139 -26.10 -13.69 17.31
N ASN A 140 -26.67 -14.83 16.91
CA ASN A 140 -28.12 -15.04 16.77
C ASN A 140 -28.91 -14.54 17.98
#